data_AF-A0A2E3WTS6-F1
#
_entry.id   AF-A0A2E3WTS6-F1
#
_cell.length_a   1.000
_cell.length_b   1.000
_cell.length_c   1.000
_cell.angle_alpha   90.00
_cell.angle_beta   90.00
_cell.angle_gamma   90.00
#
_symmetry.space_group_name_H-M   'P 1'
#
loop_
_entity.id
_entity.type
_entity.pdbx_description
1 polymer ?
#
loop_
_entity_poly.entity_id
_entity_poly.type
_entity_poly.pdbx_seq_one_letter_code
_entity_poly.pdbx_strand_id
1 'polypeptide(L)'
;MHRHDSFYDMMSKGLRESKKAVMGFLEASVETEQPIEEAIRELIWRMGVSEFAEMSGVDQPQVSKFLHGKINPTEKTLNKFLKPFGFKIKKTIERAS
;
A
#
# COMPACT_ATOMS: atom_id res chain seq x y z
N MET A 1 8.75 -29.80 18.70
CA MET A 1 9.69 -29.10 17.78
C MET A 1 8.90 -28.03 17.04
N HIS A 2 8.97 -26.79 17.53
CA HIS A 2 8.16 -25.63 17.12
C HIS A 2 8.64 -25.03 15.80
N ARG A 3 8.35 -25.66 14.66
CA ARG A 3 8.67 -25.09 13.33
C ARG A 3 7.63 -24.11 12.80
N HIS A 4 6.41 -24.10 13.36
CA HIS A 4 5.33 -23.23 12.89
C HIS A 4 5.44 -21.83 13.51
N ASP A 5 5.72 -21.74 14.81
CA ASP A 5 5.85 -20.47 15.52
C ASP A 5 7.04 -19.65 15.01
N SER A 6 8.17 -20.28 14.69
CA SER A 6 9.36 -19.56 14.21
C SER A 6 9.19 -18.98 12.81
N PHE A 7 8.38 -19.61 11.94
CA PHE A 7 8.16 -19.14 10.57
C PHE A 7 7.18 -17.96 10.57
N TYR A 8 6.09 -18.04 11.34
CA TYR A 8 5.19 -16.91 11.54
C TYR A 8 5.87 -15.75 12.27
N ASP A 9 6.76 -16.01 13.23
CA ASP A 9 7.46 -14.95 13.96
C ASP A 9 8.59 -14.32 13.14
N MET A 10 9.23 -15.07 12.24
CA MET A 10 10.16 -14.51 11.25
C MET A 10 9.43 -13.68 10.19
N MET A 11 8.28 -14.17 9.71
CA MET A 11 7.38 -13.42 8.83
C MET A 11 6.80 -12.18 9.53
N SER A 12 6.47 -12.26 10.82
CA SER A 12 5.91 -11.13 11.59
C SER A 12 6.95 -10.02 11.74
N LYS A 13 8.21 -10.37 12.01
CA LYS A 13 9.32 -9.41 12.08
C LYS A 13 9.62 -8.79 10.73
N GLY A 14 9.76 -9.61 9.68
CA GLY A 14 9.97 -9.13 8.30
C GLY A 14 8.82 -8.26 7.80
N LEU A 15 7.57 -8.64 8.09
CA LEU A 15 6.38 -7.86 7.74
C LEU A 15 6.31 -6.55 8.54
N ARG A 16 6.75 -6.53 9.81
CA ARG A 16 6.78 -5.31 10.63
C ARG A 16 7.85 -4.33 10.16
N GLU A 17 9.02 -4.82 9.79
CA GLU A 17 10.09 -4.00 9.21
C GLU A 17 9.69 -3.50 7.81
N SER A 18 9.11 -4.37 6.98
CA SER A 18 8.51 -4.01 5.69
C SER A 18 7.44 -2.94 5.86
N LYS A 19 6.51 -3.10 6.81
CA LYS A 19 5.47 -2.11 7.09
C LYS A 19 6.06 -0.76 7.50
N LYS A 20 7.12 -0.73 8.32
CA LYS A 20 7.82 0.52 8.67
C LYS A 20 8.44 1.18 7.45
N ALA A 21 9.12 0.41 6.61
CA ALA A 21 9.70 0.92 5.37
C ALA A 21 8.64 1.49 4.42
N VAL A 22 7.49 0.81 4.30
CA VAL A 22 6.37 1.28 3.47
C VAL A 22 5.74 2.55 4.04
N MET A 23 5.58 2.63 5.37
CA MET A 23 5.07 3.86 5.99
C MET A 23 5.99 5.05 5.72
N GLY A 24 7.30 4.89 5.93
CA GLY A 24 8.27 5.94 5.62
C GLY A 24 8.31 6.32 4.14
N PHE A 25 8.15 5.35 3.24
CA PHE A 25 8.03 5.61 1.80
C PHE A 25 6.78 6.44 1.47
N LEU A 26 5.60 6.08 2.00
CA LEU A 26 4.36 6.81 1.77
C LEU A 26 4.39 8.21 2.38
N GLU A 27 5.01 8.38 3.56
CA GLU A 27 5.25 9.68 4.17
C GLU A 27 6.16 10.56 3.29
N ALA A 28 7.27 10.00 2.80
CA ALA A 28 8.17 10.70 1.90
C ALA A 28 7.48 11.11 0.58
N SER A 29 6.62 10.27 0.02
CA SER A 29 5.83 10.62 -1.17
C SER A 29 4.88 11.80 -0.94
N VAL A 30 4.37 11.98 0.29
CA VAL A 30 3.55 13.18 0.64
C VAL A 30 4.44 14.42 0.71
N GLU A 31 5.63 14.32 1.29
CA GLU A 31 6.58 15.44 1.40
C GLU A 31 7.11 15.89 0.03
N THR A 32 7.26 14.97 -0.93
CA THR A 32 7.73 15.27 -2.29
C THR A 32 6.61 15.62 -3.27
N GLU A 33 5.37 15.77 -2.78
CA GLU A 33 4.16 16.01 -3.59
C GLU A 33 3.97 14.97 -4.72
N GLN A 34 4.49 13.76 -4.55
CA GLN A 34 4.29 12.67 -5.50
C GLN A 34 2.80 12.27 -5.51
N PRO A 35 2.18 12.06 -6.70
CA PRO A 35 0.82 11.54 -6.77
C PRO A 35 0.70 10.22 -6.00
N ILE A 36 -0.27 10.14 -5.09
CA ILE A 36 -0.43 8.97 -4.21
C ILE A 36 -0.65 7.69 -5.02
N GLU A 37 -1.30 7.77 -6.18
CA GLU A 37 -1.48 6.66 -7.10
C GLU A 37 -0.14 6.13 -7.61
N GLU A 38 0.83 7.00 -7.89
CA GLU A 38 2.15 6.61 -8.38
C GLU A 38 2.96 5.94 -7.26
N ALA A 39 2.91 6.51 -6.05
CA ALA A 39 3.54 5.91 -4.87
C ALA A 39 2.98 4.49 -4.61
N ILE A 40 1.65 4.30 -4.67
CA ILE A 40 1.05 2.98 -4.49
C ILE A 40 1.47 2.02 -5.63
N ARG A 41 1.63 2.48 -6.87
CA ARG A 41 2.12 1.62 -7.97
C ARG A 41 3.55 1.17 -7.73
N GLU A 42 4.45 2.07 -7.33
CA GLU A 42 5.81 1.72 -6.97
C GLU A 42 5.85 0.71 -5.82
N LEU A 43 5.00 0.91 -4.82
CA LEU A 43 4.86 0.00 -3.69
C LEU A 43 4.44 -1.40 -4.15
N ILE A 44 3.41 -1.51 -5.00
CA ILE A 44 2.97 -2.79 -5.58
C ILE A 44 4.10 -3.42 -6.39
N TRP A 45 4.85 -2.63 -7.17
CA TRP A 45 5.97 -3.12 -7.97
C TRP A 45 7.10 -3.70 -7.11
N ARG A 46 7.42 -3.06 -5.97
CA ARG A 46 8.45 -3.52 -5.02
C ARG A 46 7.99 -4.73 -4.19
N MET A 47 6.71 -4.81 -3.83
CA MET A 47 6.17 -5.87 -2.97
C MET A 47 5.73 -7.12 -3.74
N GLY A 48 5.22 -6.96 -4.95
CA GLY A 48 4.52 -8.00 -5.68
C GLY A 48 3.00 -7.86 -5.60
N VAL A 49 2.33 -8.20 -6.71
CA VAL A 49 0.86 -8.09 -6.84
C VAL A 49 0.13 -9.03 -5.88
N SER A 50 0.65 -10.24 -5.68
CA SER A 50 0.02 -11.27 -4.84
C SER A 50 0.04 -10.88 -3.36
N GLU A 51 1.22 -10.52 -2.87
CA GLU A 51 1.49 -10.10 -1.50
C GLU A 51 0.69 -8.83 -1.17
N PHE A 52 0.64 -7.88 -2.10
CA PHE A 52 -0.11 -6.65 -1.92
C PHE A 52 -1.64 -6.89 -1.92
N ALA A 53 -2.14 -7.76 -2.79
CA ALA A 53 -3.55 -8.12 -2.85
C ALA A 53 -4.02 -8.79 -1.54
N GLU A 54 -3.24 -9.74 -1.02
CA GLU A 54 -3.51 -10.42 0.24
C GLU A 54 -3.54 -9.41 1.40
N MET A 55 -2.55 -8.53 1.48
CA MET A 55 -2.45 -7.54 2.55
C MET A 55 -3.56 -6.47 2.49
N SER A 56 -3.93 -6.00 1.30
CA SER A 56 -4.96 -4.97 1.11
C SER A 56 -6.40 -5.51 1.11
N GLY A 57 -6.58 -6.82 0.95
CA GLY A 57 -7.89 -7.45 0.78
C GLY A 57 -8.59 -7.03 -0.53
N VAL A 58 -7.81 -6.62 -1.54
CA VAL A 58 -8.29 -6.32 -2.89
C VAL A 58 -7.88 -7.47 -3.80
N ASP A 59 -8.72 -7.82 -4.77
CA ASP A 59 -8.45 -8.93 -5.68
C ASP A 59 -7.22 -8.65 -6.56
N GLN A 60 -6.43 -9.69 -6.81
CA GLN A 60 -5.22 -9.60 -7.62
C GLN A 60 -5.46 -9.02 -9.02
N PRO A 61 -6.54 -9.38 -9.76
CA PRO A 61 -6.84 -8.75 -11.04
C PRO A 61 -7.01 -7.23 -10.96
N GLN A 62 -7.69 -6.73 -9.93
CA GLN A 62 -7.85 -5.29 -9.71
C GLN A 62 -6.53 -4.60 -9.35
N VAL A 63 -5.70 -5.22 -8.48
CA VAL A 63 -4.36 -4.71 -8.16
C VAL A 63 -3.47 -4.66 -9.41
N SER A 64 -3.46 -5.73 -10.21
CA SER A 64 -2.69 -5.80 -11.47
C SER A 64 -3.17 -4.74 -12.48
N LYS A 65 -4.48 -4.58 -12.66
CA LYS A 65 -5.03 -3.53 -13.54
C LYS A 65 -4.62 -2.14 -13.08
N PHE A 66 -4.60 -1.88 -11.77
CA PHE A 66 -4.17 -0.60 -11.21
C PHE A 66 -2.67 -0.36 -11.46
N LEU A 67 -1.82 -1.37 -11.21
CA LEU A 67 -0.38 -1.32 -11.46
C LEU A 67 -0.09 -0.94 -12.93
N HIS A 68 -0.82 -1.54 -13.87
CA HIS A 68 -0.65 -1.28 -15.30
C HIS A 68 -1.43 -0.07 -15.84
N GLY A 69 -2.01 0.76 -14.97
CA GLY A 69 -2.75 1.96 -15.37
C GLY A 69 -4.03 1.69 -16.17
N LYS A 70 -4.55 0.46 -16.13
CA LYS A 70 -5.76 0.03 -16.86
C LYS A 70 -7.06 0.45 -16.17
N ILE A 71 -6.98 0.90 -14.92
CA ILE A 71 -8.12 1.42 -14.15
C ILE A 71 -7.71 2.69 -13.40
N ASN A 72 -8.67 3.60 -13.23
CA ASN A 72 -8.56 4.69 -12.28
C ASN A 72 -9.24 4.27 -10.97
N PRO A 73 -8.50 4.11 -9.85
CA PRO A 73 -9.09 3.62 -8.62
C PRO A 73 -10.00 4.69 -8.00
N THR A 74 -11.12 4.25 -7.42
CA THR A 74 -11.93 5.14 -6.58
C THR A 74 -11.17 5.48 -5.29
N GLU A 75 -11.53 6.58 -4.64
CA GLU A 75 -11.01 6.90 -3.30
C GLU A 75 -11.25 5.75 -2.30
N LYS A 76 -12.37 5.03 -2.43
CA LYS A 76 -12.67 3.83 -1.64
C LYS A 76 -11.63 2.73 -1.88
N THR A 77 -11.21 2.52 -3.13
CA THR A 77 -10.17 1.55 -3.50
C THR A 77 -8.80 1.98 -2.98
N LEU A 78 -8.44 3.25 -3.15
CA LEU A 78 -7.18 3.79 -2.62
C LEU A 78 -7.12 3.68 -1.09
N ASN A 79 -8.22 3.96 -0.39
CA ASN A 79 -8.30 3.75 1.05
C ASN A 79 -8.13 2.28 1.44
N LYS A 80 -8.58 1.30 0.62
CA LYS A 80 -8.28 -0.12 0.88
C LYS A 80 -6.80 -0.44 0.72
N PHE A 81 -6.14 0.16 -0.28
CA PHE A 81 -4.69 0.01 -0.50
C PHE A 81 -3.86 0.59 0.65
N LEU A 82 -4.31 1.70 1.24
CA LEU A 82 -3.59 2.42 2.30
C LEU A 82 -3.86 1.90 3.72
N LYS A 83 -5.05 1.31 3.95
CA LYS A 83 -5.49 0.83 5.26
C LYS A 83 -4.50 -0.11 5.97
N PRO A 84 -3.83 -1.08 5.30
CA PRO A 84 -2.87 -1.96 5.97
C PRO A 84 -1.69 -1.23 6.60
N PHE A 85 -1.35 -0.06 6.06
CA PHE A 85 -0.25 0.79 6.50
C PHE A 85 -0.70 1.89 7.46
N GLY A 86 -2.00 1.98 7.77
CA GLY A 86 -2.54 2.99 8.69
C GLY A 86 -2.83 4.35 8.06
N PHE A 87 -2.77 4.47 6.74
CA PHE A 87 -3.09 5.72 6.03
C PHE A 87 -4.51 5.72 5.47
N LYS A 88 -5.00 6.94 5.18
CA LYS A 88 -6.23 7.19 4.45
C LYS A 88 -6.11 8.50 3.68
N ILE A 89 -6.82 8.59 2.57
CA ILE A 89 -6.97 9.85 1.84
C ILE A 89 -7.86 10.80 2.66
N LYS A 90 -7.46 12.06 2.73
CA LYS A 90 -8.25 13.16 3.28
C LYS A 90 -8.32 14.26 2.22
N LYS A 91 -9.53 14.58 1.75
CA LYS A 91 -9.76 15.72 0.86
C LYS A 91 -9.84 17.01 1.67
N THR A 92 -9.13 18.03 1.25
CA THR A 92 -9.21 19.41 1.75
C THR A 92 -9.72 20.31 0.64
N ILE A 93 -10.52 21.32 1.01
CA ILE A 93 -11.03 22.34 0.10
C ILE A 93 -10.47 23.66 0.59
N GLU A 94 -9.86 24.42 -0.31
CA GLU A 94 -9.31 25.74 -0.01
C GLU A 94 -10.08 26.81 -0.79
N ARG A 95 -10.24 27.98 -0.19
CA ARG A 95 -10.91 29.12 -0.82
C ARG A 95 -9.92 29.77 -1.79
N ALA A 96 -10.28 29.81 -3.07
CA ALA A 96 -9.52 30.59 -4.05
C ALA A 96 -9.47 32.05 -3.59
N SER A 97 -8.25 32.59 -3.50
CA SER A 97 -7.98 34.01 -3.23
C SER A 97 -7.99 34.81 -4.52
#